data_AF-A0A8J6RH13-F1
#
_entry.id   AF-A0A8J6RH13-F1
#
_cell.length_a   1.000
_cell.length_b   1.000
_cell.length_c   1.000
_cell.angle_alpha   90.00
_cell.angle_beta   90.00
_cell.angle_gamma   90.00
#
_symmetry.space_group_name_H-M   'P 1'
#
loop_
_entity.id
_entity.type
_entity.pdbx_description
1 polymer ?
#
loop_
_entity_poly.entity_id
_entity_poly.type
_entity_poly.pdbx_seq_one_letter_code
_entity_poly.pdbx_strand_id
1 'polypeptide(L)'
;MKLCFPPDLRFTPKQFCQSTNHEAFARVIFYLVTTFLVEQGIFFKPTGAMTQEKEGVVSVQADESYCIRSVKSIPDLSIEVVFTSGGISKLERYKALGVLEVWFWEDGSLKLYHLQDGSYEPIDRSQLPGLNDLDLDLLKRCILMAETDAGEAIRAFRREI
;
A
#
# COMPACT_ATOMS: atom_id res chain seq x y z
N MET A 1 31.32 30.11 -41.77
CA MET A 1 29.95 29.66 -41.45
C MET A 1 29.99 28.14 -41.33
N LYS A 2 30.13 27.62 -40.11
CA LYS A 2 30.15 26.18 -39.81
C LYS A 2 28.93 25.87 -38.96
N LEU A 3 28.11 24.94 -39.44
CA LEU A 3 27.05 24.29 -38.68
C LEU A 3 27.72 23.47 -37.56
N CYS A 4 27.34 23.71 -36.32
CA CYS A 4 27.59 22.81 -35.21
C CYS A 4 26.24 22.33 -34.68
N PHE A 5 25.87 21.10 -35.03
CA PHE A 5 24.94 20.33 -34.21
C PHE A 5 25.69 19.83 -32.97
N PRO A 6 25.15 19.97 -31.75
CA PRO A 6 25.71 19.28 -30.60
C PRO A 6 25.32 17.78 -30.64
N PRO A 7 26.27 16.85 -30.45
CA PRO A 7 25.97 15.46 -30.18
C PRO A 7 25.66 15.26 -28.68
N ASP A 8 24.91 14.21 -28.38
CA ASP A 8 24.67 13.64 -27.04
C ASP A 8 23.76 14.42 -26.05
N LEU A 9 22.45 14.39 -26.31
CA LEU A 9 21.47 14.32 -25.22
C LEU A 9 21.46 12.90 -24.65
N ARG A 10 22.35 12.62 -23.69
CA ARG A 10 22.19 11.46 -22.82
C ARG A 10 20.97 11.73 -21.94
N PHE A 11 19.88 11.01 -22.20
CA PHE A 11 18.77 10.89 -21.27
C PHE A 11 19.32 10.35 -19.95
N THR A 12 19.54 11.22 -18.97
CA THR A 12 19.59 10.77 -17.59
C THR A 12 18.16 10.39 -17.21
N PRO A 13 17.91 9.18 -16.67
CA PRO A 13 16.63 8.92 -16.04
C PRO A 13 16.50 9.97 -14.93
N LYS A 14 15.42 10.76 -14.98
CA LYS A 14 15.09 11.69 -13.90
C LYS A 14 15.23 10.91 -12.60
N GLN A 15 16.17 11.33 -11.75
CA GLN A 15 16.19 10.96 -10.34
C GLN A 15 14.92 11.59 -9.74
N PHE A 16 13.78 10.93 -9.90
CA PHE A 16 12.52 11.29 -9.28
C PHE A 16 12.72 11.19 -7.77
N CYS A 17 12.21 12.16 -7.02
CA CYS A 17 12.31 12.15 -5.58
C CYS A 17 11.52 10.95 -5.04
N GLN A 18 12.22 9.97 -4.47
CA GLN A 18 11.63 8.73 -3.94
C GLN A 18 10.50 9.02 -2.92
N SER A 19 10.62 10.10 -2.13
CA SER A 19 9.60 10.49 -1.16
C SER A 19 8.29 10.98 -1.79
N THR A 20 8.35 11.69 -2.91
CA THR A 20 7.15 12.18 -3.62
C THR A 20 6.39 11.02 -4.27
N ASN A 21 7.10 10.03 -4.80
CA ASN A 21 6.48 8.82 -5.35
C ASN A 21 5.84 7.98 -4.24
N HIS A 22 6.54 7.82 -3.12
CA HIS A 22 6.02 7.09 -1.96
C HIS A 22 4.71 7.63 -1.42
N GLU A 23 4.63 8.93 -1.16
CA GLU A 23 3.38 9.53 -0.70
C GLU A 23 2.26 9.43 -1.75
N ALA A 24 2.59 9.56 -3.04
CA ALA A 24 1.60 9.44 -4.11
C ALA A 24 0.99 8.03 -4.18
N PHE A 25 1.82 6.96 -4.15
CA PHE A 25 1.32 5.58 -4.15
C PHE A 25 0.52 5.26 -2.89
N ALA A 26 1.01 5.67 -1.71
CA ALA A 26 0.28 5.48 -0.45
C ALA A 26 -1.11 6.13 -0.53
N ARG A 27 -1.20 7.35 -1.05
CA ARG A 27 -2.47 8.07 -1.22
C ARG A 27 -3.41 7.39 -2.23
N VAL A 28 -2.88 6.89 -3.35
CA VAL A 28 -3.67 6.15 -4.34
C VAL A 28 -4.22 4.86 -3.74
N ILE A 29 -3.37 4.07 -3.08
CA ILE A 29 -3.77 2.84 -2.40
C ILE A 29 -4.85 3.16 -1.37
N PHE A 30 -4.66 4.23 -0.59
CA PHE A 30 -5.65 4.70 0.36
C PHE A 30 -7.01 4.94 -0.31
N TYR A 31 -7.03 5.66 -1.44
CA TYR A 31 -8.28 5.94 -2.14
C TYR A 31 -8.93 4.67 -2.68
N LEU A 32 -8.17 3.76 -3.29
CA LEU A 32 -8.73 2.55 -3.90
C LEU A 32 -9.30 1.60 -2.83
N VAL A 33 -8.54 1.30 -1.78
CA VAL A 33 -8.99 0.45 -0.67
C VAL A 33 -10.20 1.07 0.04
N THR A 34 -10.16 2.38 0.31
CA THR A 34 -11.28 3.09 0.92
C THR A 34 -12.52 3.06 0.02
N THR A 35 -12.35 3.25 -1.29
CA THR A 35 -13.45 3.21 -2.25
C THR A 35 -14.12 1.84 -2.24
N PHE A 36 -13.34 0.75 -2.24
CA PHE A 36 -13.87 -0.60 -2.12
C PHE A 36 -14.69 -0.77 -0.84
N LEU A 37 -14.11 -0.43 0.32
CA LEU A 37 -14.78 -0.56 1.61
C LEU A 37 -16.10 0.24 1.68
N VAL A 38 -16.12 1.45 1.10
CA VAL A 38 -17.32 2.30 1.03
C VAL A 38 -18.40 1.65 0.15
N GLU A 39 -18.05 1.23 -1.07
CA GLU A 39 -19.02 0.65 -2.01
C GLU A 39 -19.58 -0.70 -1.50
N GLN A 40 -18.78 -1.46 -0.74
CA GLN A 40 -19.21 -2.70 -0.07
C GLN A 40 -19.99 -2.46 1.24
N GLY A 41 -20.19 -1.20 1.66
CA GLY A 41 -20.90 -0.86 2.89
C GLY A 41 -20.20 -1.36 4.17
N ILE A 42 -18.88 -1.57 4.12
CA ILE A 42 -18.08 -2.05 5.24
C ILE A 42 -17.63 -0.87 6.09
N PHE A 43 -17.92 -0.89 7.38
CA PHE A 43 -17.35 0.09 8.30
C PHE A 43 -15.83 -0.04 8.35
N PHE A 44 -15.13 1.09 8.30
CA PHE A 44 -13.70 1.16 8.52
C PHE A 44 -13.32 2.44 9.25
N LYS A 45 -12.18 2.40 9.94
CA LYS A 45 -11.51 3.57 10.50
C LYS A 45 -10.10 3.63 9.90
N PRO A 46 -9.80 4.63 9.07
CA PRO A 46 -8.41 4.86 8.66
C PRO A 46 -7.64 5.36 9.87
N THR A 47 -6.53 4.70 10.16
CA THR A 47 -5.57 5.05 11.22
C THR A 47 -4.29 5.67 10.64
N GLY A 48 -4.10 5.54 9.32
CA GLY A 48 -3.06 6.23 8.54
C GLY A 48 -1.65 5.96 9.06
N ALA A 49 -0.77 6.96 8.89
CA ALA A 49 0.61 6.93 9.35
C ALA A 49 0.77 7.19 10.86
N MET A 50 -0.21 6.78 11.68
CA MET A 50 -0.08 6.83 13.12
C MET A 50 0.93 5.77 13.57
N THR A 51 1.87 6.16 14.43
CA THR A 51 2.78 5.21 15.09
C THR A 51 1.95 4.20 15.88
N GLN A 52 2.04 2.94 15.49
CA GLN A 52 1.49 1.82 16.22
C GLN A 52 2.53 1.34 17.23
N GLU A 53 2.15 1.33 18.49
CA GLU A 53 3.08 1.05 19.57
C GLU A 53 2.47 0.08 20.58
N LYS A 54 3.31 -0.85 21.03
CA LYS A 54 3.15 -1.56 22.29
C LYS A 54 4.29 -1.09 23.18
N GLU A 55 3.97 -0.25 24.17
CA GLU A 55 4.95 0.47 24.99
C GLU A 55 6.01 -0.49 25.56
N GLY A 56 7.28 -0.14 25.37
CA GLY A 56 8.42 -0.95 25.82
C GLY A 56 8.68 -2.24 25.04
N VAL A 57 7.88 -2.55 24.01
CA VAL A 57 8.02 -3.77 23.20
C VAL A 57 8.39 -3.43 21.75
N VAL A 58 7.58 -2.64 21.06
CA VAL A 58 7.76 -2.37 19.64
C VAL A 58 7.01 -1.11 19.20
N SER A 59 7.59 -0.42 18.22
CA SER A 59 6.96 0.71 17.53
C SER A 59 7.19 0.59 16.02
N VAL A 60 6.13 0.77 15.24
CA VAL A 60 6.17 0.78 13.77
C VAL A 60 5.13 1.77 13.24
N GLN A 61 5.45 2.37 12.10
CA GLN A 61 4.55 3.28 11.41
C GLN A 61 4.32 2.70 10.01
N ALA A 62 3.04 2.48 9.70
CA ALA A 62 2.58 2.11 8.36
C ALA A 62 2.46 3.36 7.50
N ASP A 63 2.46 3.19 6.18
CA ASP A 63 2.13 4.28 5.28
C ASP A 63 0.62 4.50 5.26
N GLU A 64 -0.13 3.38 5.27
CA GLU A 64 -1.57 3.38 5.47
C GLU A 64 -2.00 2.24 6.41
N SER A 65 -3.07 2.45 7.17
CA SER A 65 -3.61 1.41 8.05
C SER A 65 -5.10 1.56 8.32
N TYR A 66 -5.77 0.43 8.55
CA TYR A 66 -7.23 0.35 8.70
C TYR A 66 -7.62 -0.55 9.87
N CYS A 67 -8.55 -0.06 10.70
CA CYS A 67 -9.42 -0.95 11.48
C CYS A 67 -10.68 -1.23 10.66
N ILE A 68 -11.05 -2.49 10.50
CA ILE A 68 -12.20 -2.94 9.71
C ILE A 68 -13.28 -3.46 10.66
N ARG A 69 -14.54 -3.11 10.38
CA ARG A 69 -15.77 -3.43 11.13
C ARG A 69 -15.92 -2.80 12.51
N SER A 70 -14.84 -2.48 13.20
CA SER A 70 -14.87 -1.76 14.48
C SER A 70 -13.58 -0.98 14.71
N VAL A 71 -13.62 -0.02 15.64
CA VAL A 71 -12.42 0.72 16.07
C VAL A 71 -11.62 -0.16 17.04
N LYS A 72 -10.32 -0.28 16.81
CA LYS A 72 -9.39 -1.11 17.59
C LYS A 72 -8.12 -0.30 17.91
N SER A 73 -7.38 -0.74 18.93
CA SER A 73 -6.07 -0.16 19.25
C SER A 73 -4.98 -0.60 18.25
N ILE A 74 -5.08 -1.83 17.77
CA ILE A 74 -4.23 -2.39 16.71
C ILE A 74 -5.07 -2.50 15.44
N PRO A 75 -4.61 -1.94 14.31
CA PRO A 75 -5.33 -2.05 13.05
C PRO A 75 -5.31 -3.50 12.53
N ASP A 76 -6.33 -3.83 11.74
CA ASP A 76 -6.42 -5.13 11.08
C ASP A 76 -5.47 -5.22 9.88
N LEU A 77 -5.34 -4.09 9.16
CA LEU A 77 -4.52 -3.98 7.95
C LEU A 77 -3.50 -2.87 8.11
N SER A 78 -2.23 -3.17 7.80
CA SER A 78 -1.19 -2.18 7.54
C SER A 78 -0.67 -2.32 6.11
N ILE A 79 -0.38 -1.20 5.44
CA ILE A 79 0.13 -1.17 4.08
C ILE A 79 1.42 -0.36 4.04
N GLU A 80 2.39 -0.89 3.31
CA GLU A 80 3.75 -0.39 3.18
C GLU A 80 4.09 -0.21 1.71
N VAL A 81 4.57 0.97 1.34
CA VAL A 81 5.06 1.31 0.01
C VAL A 81 6.59 1.28 0.07
N VAL A 82 7.21 0.28 -0.53
CA VAL A 82 8.64 0.01 -0.37
C VAL A 82 9.39 0.33 -1.67
N PHE A 83 10.37 1.24 -1.57
CA PHE A 83 11.31 1.57 -2.66
C PHE A 83 12.74 1.11 -2.40
N THR A 84 13.05 0.73 -1.17
CA THR A 84 14.37 0.24 -0.76
C THR A 84 14.23 -1.02 0.07
N SER A 85 15.14 -1.97 -0.13
CA SER A 85 15.11 -3.27 0.53
C SER A 85 15.16 -3.14 2.06
N GLY A 86 14.02 -3.24 2.72
CA GLY A 86 13.88 -3.14 4.19
C GLY A 86 12.61 -3.76 4.78
N GLY A 87 11.66 -4.24 3.95
CA GLY A 87 10.33 -4.69 4.38
C GLY A 87 10.32 -5.86 5.37
N ILE A 88 11.30 -6.78 5.28
CA ILE A 88 11.39 -7.94 6.18
C ILE A 88 11.57 -7.51 7.65
N SER A 89 12.28 -6.41 7.91
CA SER A 89 12.47 -5.90 9.28
C SER A 89 11.19 -5.33 9.90
N LYS A 90 10.25 -4.87 9.07
CA LYS A 90 8.95 -4.34 9.52
C LYS A 90 7.95 -5.45 9.81
N LEU A 91 7.97 -6.56 9.06
CA LEU A 91 7.10 -7.72 9.32
C LEU A 91 7.22 -8.23 10.76
N GLU A 92 8.44 -8.39 11.28
CA GLU A 92 8.65 -8.82 12.68
C GLU A 92 8.07 -7.82 13.69
N ARG A 93 8.08 -6.52 13.38
CA ARG A 93 7.47 -5.50 14.23
C ARG A 93 5.95 -5.57 14.23
N TYR A 94 5.35 -5.71 13.04
CA TYR A 94 3.91 -5.91 12.90
C TYR A 94 3.44 -7.20 13.56
N LYS A 95 4.27 -8.25 13.53
CA LYS A 95 4.00 -9.52 14.22
C LYS A 95 3.98 -9.32 15.73
N ALA A 96 4.96 -8.59 16.28
CA ALA A 96 4.99 -8.26 17.70
C ALA A 96 3.79 -7.39 18.16
N LEU A 97 3.23 -6.58 17.25
CA LEU A 97 1.99 -5.82 17.49
C LEU A 97 0.71 -6.65 17.35
N GLY A 98 0.74 -7.71 16.54
CA GLY A 98 -0.44 -8.54 16.26
C GLY A 98 -1.37 -7.96 15.18
N VAL A 99 -0.82 -7.21 14.21
CA VAL A 99 -1.58 -6.80 13.01
C VAL A 99 -1.96 -8.07 12.23
N LEU A 100 -3.20 -8.15 11.73
CA LEU A 100 -3.70 -9.38 11.10
C LEU A 100 -3.20 -9.54 9.67
N GLU A 101 -3.15 -8.46 8.88
CA GLU A 101 -2.54 -8.46 7.56
C GLU A 101 -1.61 -7.28 7.32
N VAL A 102 -0.52 -7.55 6.60
CA VAL A 102 0.41 -6.53 6.11
C VAL A 102 0.58 -6.66 4.62
N TRP A 103 0.35 -5.58 3.89
CA TRP A 103 0.50 -5.53 2.44
C TRP A 103 1.70 -4.68 2.06
N PHE A 104 2.53 -5.18 1.14
CA PHE A 104 3.70 -4.47 0.61
C PHE A 104 3.49 -4.18 -0.87
N TRP A 105 3.46 -2.90 -1.23
CA TRP A 105 3.62 -2.45 -2.60
C TRP A 105 5.10 -2.20 -2.87
N GLU A 106 5.71 -3.08 -3.67
CA GLU A 106 7.15 -3.07 -3.97
C GLU A 106 7.36 -3.43 -5.44
N ASP A 107 8.12 -2.61 -6.17
CA ASP A 107 8.48 -2.83 -7.58
C ASP A 107 7.30 -3.23 -8.49
N GLY A 108 6.16 -2.54 -8.34
CA GLY A 108 4.95 -2.79 -9.14
C GLY A 108 4.21 -4.07 -8.77
N SER A 109 4.51 -4.68 -7.63
CA SER A 109 3.85 -5.87 -7.10
C SER A 109 3.23 -5.58 -5.74
N LEU A 110 2.04 -6.16 -5.52
CA LEU A 110 1.38 -6.17 -4.21
C LEU A 110 1.60 -7.55 -3.58
N LYS A 111 2.29 -7.61 -2.44
CA LYS A 111 2.54 -8.84 -1.67
C LYS A 111 1.77 -8.76 -0.36
N LEU A 112 0.99 -9.78 -0.04
CA LEU A 112 0.16 -9.81 1.17
C LEU A 112 0.68 -10.88 2.12
N TYR A 113 0.64 -10.58 3.41
CA TYR A 113 0.99 -11.50 4.49
C TYR A 113 -0.11 -11.52 5.53
N HIS A 114 -0.51 -12.71 5.96
CA HIS A 114 -1.51 -12.92 7.02
C HIS A 114 -0.85 -13.51 8.27
N LEU A 115 -1.16 -12.96 9.44
CA LEU A 115 -0.66 -13.45 10.71
C LEU A 115 -1.48 -14.66 11.16
N GLN A 116 -0.89 -15.85 11.06
CA GLN A 116 -1.49 -17.11 11.48
C GLN A 116 -0.55 -17.84 12.45
N ASP A 117 -1.09 -18.33 13.57
CA ASP A 117 -0.34 -19.12 14.56
C ASP A 117 0.99 -18.48 15.03
N GLY A 118 1.08 -17.15 14.98
CA GLY A 118 2.26 -16.39 15.37
C GLY A 118 3.34 -16.25 14.29
N SER A 119 3.09 -16.64 13.04
CA SER A 119 3.93 -16.34 11.88
C SER A 119 3.14 -15.63 10.78
N TYR A 120 3.84 -14.82 9.98
CA TYR A 120 3.26 -14.27 8.77
C TYR A 120 3.45 -15.26 7.62
N GLU A 121 2.35 -15.64 6.98
CA GLU A 121 2.35 -16.48 5.79
C GLU A 121 1.94 -15.64 4.56
N PRO A 122 2.59 -15.81 3.40
CA PRO A 122 2.17 -15.14 2.18
C PRO A 122 0.80 -15.65 1.73
N ILE A 123 -0.05 -14.74 1.27
CA ILE A 123 -1.41 -15.04 0.80
C ILE A 123 -1.69 -14.37 -0.55
N ASP A 124 -2.47 -15.04 -1.40
CA ASP A 124 -2.86 -14.52 -2.73
C ASP A 124 -4.20 -13.77 -2.71
N ARG A 125 -4.88 -13.74 -1.56
CA ARG A 125 -6.13 -13.01 -1.32
C ARG A 125 -6.22 -12.59 0.14
N SER A 126 -6.85 -11.45 0.42
CA SER A 126 -7.11 -11.04 1.80
C SER A 126 -8.02 -12.06 2.50
N GLN A 127 -7.72 -12.32 3.77
CA GLN A 127 -8.51 -13.07 4.74
C GLN A 127 -9.30 -12.13 5.68
N LEU A 128 -9.10 -10.81 5.58
CA LEU A 128 -9.80 -9.83 6.40
C LEU A 128 -11.29 -9.73 6.02
N PRO A 129 -12.22 -9.92 6.99
CA PRO A 129 -13.65 -9.81 6.72
C PRO A 129 -14.06 -8.43 6.17
N GLY A 130 -14.41 -8.38 4.89
CA GLY A 130 -14.75 -7.16 4.16
C GLY A 130 -13.76 -6.78 3.06
N LEU A 131 -12.61 -7.45 2.97
CA LEU A 131 -11.63 -7.33 1.87
C LEU A 131 -11.44 -8.65 1.09
N ASN A 132 -12.06 -9.74 1.54
CA ASN A 132 -11.93 -11.07 0.92
C ASN A 132 -12.31 -11.11 -0.57
N ASP A 133 -13.25 -10.26 -0.98
CA ASP A 133 -13.76 -10.17 -2.36
C ASP A 133 -13.05 -9.09 -3.19
N LEU A 134 -12.04 -8.41 -2.61
CA LEU A 134 -11.26 -7.43 -3.34
C LEU A 134 -10.38 -8.12 -4.39
N ASP A 135 -10.65 -7.83 -5.67
CA ASP A 135 -9.77 -8.24 -6.76
C ASP A 135 -8.43 -7.49 -6.67
N LEU A 136 -7.39 -8.21 -6.23
CA LEU A 136 -6.04 -7.66 -6.06
C LEU A 136 -5.35 -7.38 -7.39
N ASP A 137 -5.68 -8.08 -8.46
CA ASP A 137 -5.17 -7.79 -9.79
C ASP A 137 -5.78 -6.49 -10.31
N LEU A 138 -7.07 -6.27 -10.09
CA LEU A 138 -7.72 -4.98 -10.36
C LEU A 138 -7.07 -3.85 -9.55
N LEU A 139 -6.89 -4.05 -8.25
CA LEU A 139 -6.24 -3.07 -7.38
C LEU A 139 -4.84 -2.71 -7.93
N LYS A 140 -4.01 -3.72 -8.22
CA LYS A 140 -2.66 -3.53 -8.79
C LYS A 140 -2.69 -2.76 -10.11
N ARG A 141 -3.59 -3.11 -11.04
CA ARG A 141 -3.72 -2.39 -12.32
C ARG A 141 -4.07 -0.92 -12.10
N CYS A 142 -4.99 -0.63 -11.19
CA CYS A 142 -5.38 0.74 -10.87
C CYS A 142 -4.27 1.53 -10.16
N ILE A 143 -3.48 0.91 -9.29
CA ILE A 143 -2.31 1.56 -8.66
C ILE A 143 -1.30 1.99 -9.75
N LEU A 144 -0.97 1.11 -10.70
CA LEU A 144 -0.06 1.44 -11.81
C LEU A 144 -0.62 2.52 -12.74
N MET A 145 -1.93 2.48 -13.04
CA MET A 145 -2.59 3.50 -13.85
C MET A 145 -2.47 4.89 -13.21
N ALA A 146 -2.52 4.96 -11.88
CA ALA A 146 -2.47 6.21 -11.14
C ALA A 146 -1.12 6.94 -11.22
N GLU A 147 -0.04 6.27 -11.67
CA GLU A 147 1.23 6.93 -12.00
C GLU A 147 1.06 8.00 -13.08
N THR A 148 0.07 7.81 -13.96
CA THR A 148 -0.24 8.72 -15.06
C THR A 148 -1.51 9.53 -14.82
N ASP A 149 -2.57 8.89 -14.32
CA ASP A 149 -3.86 9.53 -14.06
C ASP A 149 -4.58 8.84 -12.88
N ALA A 150 -4.40 9.40 -11.68
CA ALA A 150 -5.09 8.92 -10.48
C ALA A 150 -6.62 9.04 -10.55
N GLY A 151 -7.14 10.02 -11.30
CA GLY A 151 -8.57 10.20 -11.48
C GLY A 151 -9.18 9.08 -12.31
N GLU A 152 -8.50 8.69 -13.40
CA GLU A 152 -8.93 7.54 -14.20
C GLU A 152 -8.76 6.23 -13.46
N ALA A 153 -7.68 6.05 -12.69
CA ALA A 153 -7.51 4.86 -11.85
C ALA A 153 -8.70 4.63 -10.92
N ILE A 154 -9.16 5.67 -10.22
CA ILE A 154 -10.32 5.60 -9.33
C ILE A 154 -11.61 5.31 -10.11
N ARG A 155 -11.83 5.97 -11.26
CA ARG A 155 -13.02 5.72 -12.08
C ARG A 155 -13.05 4.30 -12.65
N ALA A 156 -11.91 3.79 -13.12
CA ALA A 156 -11.77 2.44 -13.63
C ALA A 156 -12.03 1.40 -12.54
N PHE A 157 -11.45 1.61 -11.36
CA PHE A 157 -11.68 0.75 -10.20
C PHE A 157 -13.17 0.67 -9.85
N ARG A 158 -13.85 1.83 -9.73
CA ARG A 158 -15.29 1.90 -9.41
C ARG A 158 -16.23 1.26 -10.41
N ARG A 159 -15.81 1.03 -11.66
CA ARG A 159 -16.65 0.36 -12.68
C ARG A 159 -16.67 -1.17 -12.52
N GLU A 160 -15.73 -1.71 -11.78
CA GLU A 160 -15.44 -3.16 -11.71
C GLU A 160 -15.71 -3.75 -10.31
N ILE A 161 -16.11 -2.91 -9.33
CA ILE A 161 -16.39 -3.31 -7.94
C ILE A 161 -17.86 -3.15 -7.56
#